data_AF-A0A9X1M317-F1
#
_entry.id   AF-A0A9X1M317-F1
#
_cell.length_a   1.000
_cell.length_b   1.000
_cell.length_c   1.000
_cell.angle_alpha   90.00
_cell.angle_beta   90.00
_cell.angle_gamma   90.00
#
_symmetry.space_group_name_H-M   'P 1'
#
loop_
_entity.id
_entity.type
_entity.pdbx_description
1 polymer ?
#
loop_
_entity_poly.entity_id
_entity_poly.type
_entity_poly.pdbx_seq_one_letter_code
_entity_poly.pdbx_strand_id
1 'polypeptide(L)'
;MAKNSIENTALRLKAVLEVLAAEDPSAERRISRGEVLSAAVTRVPLTGTEAETLASGAARGERALATATGKLVKAGWITKEGRAGWSITASGRRALQDFPDTADLLAAMNGKAVAPAAASPAAAEVEEVVEEALQDSVAVPEVPQEHHGAHAGTERPEPSFPQPGAVVIAGTLGSALGQADWDPAGLQLTFDRNDELWKLTADLPAGHYEYKVALDGSWEENYGRHGHRDGANMDMAHDGGPLTFLYDHATHTVVTKPDVNV
;
A
#
# COMPACT_ATOMS: atom_id res chain seq x y z
N MET A 1 36.45 7.78 8.75
CA MET A 1 35.79 6.80 9.66
C MET A 1 34.34 7.19 9.98
N ALA A 2 34.00 8.46 10.26
CA ALA A 2 32.62 8.87 10.57
C ALA A 2 31.60 8.68 9.42
N LYS A 3 32.03 8.78 8.15
CA LYS A 3 31.16 8.62 6.98
C LYS A 3 30.55 7.22 6.89
N ASN A 4 31.39 6.19 7.04
CA ASN A 4 30.95 4.79 7.09
C ASN A 4 29.99 4.52 8.25
N SER A 5 30.15 5.19 9.40
CA SER A 5 29.24 4.98 10.53
C SER A 5 27.85 5.58 10.30
N ILE A 6 27.76 6.74 9.63
CA ILE A 6 26.48 7.34 9.23
C ILE A 6 25.79 6.45 8.18
N GLU A 7 26.53 6.00 7.17
CA GLU A 7 26.04 5.09 6.12
C GLU A 7 25.59 3.75 6.71
N ASN A 8 26.39 3.14 7.60
CA ASN A 8 26.01 1.92 8.32
C ASN A 8 24.76 2.13 9.18
N THR A 9 24.60 3.30 9.80
CA THR A 9 23.38 3.63 10.57
C THR A 9 22.17 3.74 9.64
N ALA A 10 22.30 4.35 8.46
CA ALA A 10 21.22 4.42 7.47
C ALA A 10 20.82 3.02 6.97
N LEU A 11 21.79 2.17 6.67
CA LEU A 11 21.57 0.76 6.31
C LEU A 11 20.82 0.01 7.41
N ARG A 12 21.18 0.22 8.68
CA ARG A 12 20.47 -0.40 9.82
C ARG A 12 19.04 0.15 9.97
N LEU A 13 18.80 1.43 9.73
CA LEU A 13 17.44 1.99 9.76
C LEU A 13 16.55 1.42 8.65
N LYS A 14 17.10 1.22 7.45
CA LYS A 14 16.43 0.49 6.37
C LYS A 14 16.10 -0.94 6.81
N ALA A 15 17.07 -1.65 7.38
CA ALA A 15 16.85 -3.00 7.91
C ALA A 15 15.78 -3.05 9.00
N VAL A 16 15.65 -2.04 9.86
CA VAL A 16 14.56 -1.94 10.85
C VAL A 16 13.19 -1.90 10.15
N LEU A 17 13.02 -1.08 9.11
CA LEU A 17 11.78 -1.03 8.34
C LEU A 17 11.49 -2.38 7.66
N GLU A 18 12.49 -3.01 7.06
CA GLU A 18 12.31 -4.31 6.40
C GLU A 18 11.94 -5.44 7.39
N VAL A 19 12.52 -5.45 8.59
CA VAL A 19 12.16 -6.41 9.65
C VAL A 19 10.71 -6.22 10.07
N LEU A 20 10.30 -4.96 10.30
CA LEU A 20 8.90 -4.64 10.63
C LEU A 20 7.95 -4.91 9.47
N ALA A 21 8.40 -4.75 8.23
CA ALA A 21 7.61 -5.02 7.04
C ALA A 21 7.35 -6.51 6.84
N ALA A 22 8.33 -7.35 7.22
CA ALA A 22 8.26 -8.80 7.16
C ALA A 22 7.53 -9.46 8.34
N GLU A 23 7.10 -8.68 9.35
CA GLU A 23 6.29 -9.23 10.43
C GLU A 23 4.92 -9.67 9.93
N ASP A 24 4.54 -10.88 10.33
CA ASP A 24 3.20 -11.40 10.12
C ASP A 24 2.21 -10.69 11.07
N PRO A 25 1.20 -9.96 10.54
CA PRO A 25 0.17 -9.33 11.36
C PRO A 25 -0.69 -10.32 12.15
N SER A 26 -0.75 -11.59 11.70
CA SER A 26 -1.51 -12.66 12.32
C SER A 26 -0.73 -13.42 13.40
N ALA A 27 0.57 -13.12 13.57
CA ALA A 27 1.37 -13.76 14.61
C ALA A 27 0.89 -13.35 16.01
N GLU A 28 0.56 -14.36 16.84
CA GLU A 28 0.15 -14.15 18.25
C GLU A 28 1.21 -13.41 19.07
N ARG A 29 2.48 -13.53 18.67
CA ARG A 29 3.62 -12.83 19.29
C ARG A 29 4.23 -11.84 18.31
N ARG A 30 4.14 -10.56 18.65
CA ARG A 30 4.83 -9.46 17.98
C ARG A 30 6.31 -9.41 18.37
N ILE A 31 7.17 -8.99 17.45
CA ILE A 31 8.59 -8.76 17.70
C ILE A 31 8.76 -7.57 18.66
N SER A 32 9.60 -7.73 19.67
CA SER A 32 9.92 -6.61 20.56
C SER A 32 10.86 -5.61 19.88
N ARG A 33 10.86 -4.36 20.35
CA ARG A 33 11.82 -3.32 19.90
C ARG A 33 13.28 -3.78 19.97
N GLY A 34 13.63 -4.54 21.01
CA GLY A 34 14.99 -5.09 21.17
C GLY A 34 15.33 -6.12 20.10
N GLU A 35 14.39 -6.99 19.76
CA GLU A 35 14.56 -7.98 18.69
C GLU A 35 14.64 -7.32 17.30
N VAL A 36 13.87 -6.27 17.02
CA VAL A 36 13.99 -5.50 15.76
C VAL A 36 15.39 -4.90 15.62
N LEU A 37 15.89 -4.26 16.68
CA LEU A 37 17.21 -3.64 16.68
C LEU A 37 18.32 -4.70 16.54
N SER A 38 18.18 -5.83 17.24
CA SER A 38 19.11 -6.96 17.14
C SER A 38 19.12 -7.57 15.74
N ALA A 39 17.95 -7.74 15.11
CA ALA A 39 17.83 -8.23 13.74
C ALA A 39 18.48 -7.27 12.74
N ALA A 40 18.31 -5.96 12.91
CA ALA A 40 18.95 -4.95 12.07
C ALA A 40 20.49 -4.96 12.21
N VAL A 41 21.01 -5.12 13.42
CA VAL A 41 22.46 -5.28 13.67
C VAL A 41 22.99 -6.59 13.11
N THR A 42 22.19 -7.66 13.11
CA THR A 42 22.59 -8.94 12.49
C THR A 42 22.72 -8.81 10.97
N ARG A 43 21.81 -8.08 10.32
CA ARG A 43 21.88 -7.79 8.87
C ARG A 43 23.04 -6.86 8.51
N VAL A 44 23.34 -5.89 9.37
CA VAL A 44 24.42 -4.92 9.17
C VAL A 44 25.30 -4.86 10.43
N PRO A 45 26.31 -5.73 10.54
CA PRO A 45 27.15 -5.86 11.73
C PRO A 45 27.83 -4.55 12.15
N LEU A 46 28.03 -4.37 13.45
CA LEU A 46 28.80 -3.23 13.99
C LEU A 46 30.28 -3.39 13.64
N THR A 47 30.93 -2.30 13.21
CA THR A 47 32.34 -2.32 12.83
C THR A 47 33.10 -1.14 13.47
N GLY A 48 34.41 -1.33 13.69
CA GLY A 48 35.28 -0.28 14.24
C GLY A 48 34.73 0.31 15.54
N THR A 49 34.63 1.64 15.59
CA THR A 49 34.16 2.40 16.77
C THR A 49 32.70 2.11 17.15
N GLU A 50 31.90 1.53 16.25
CA GLU A 50 30.51 1.17 16.54
C GLU A 50 30.41 -0.06 17.45
N ALA A 51 31.39 -0.96 17.37
CA ALA A 51 31.46 -2.18 18.16
C ALA A 51 32.04 -1.94 19.58
N GLU A 52 32.54 -0.74 19.87
CA GLU A 52 33.04 -0.38 21.19
C GLU A 52 31.94 -0.44 22.24
N THR A 53 32.19 -1.20 23.31
CA THR A 53 31.28 -1.30 24.46
C THR A 53 31.34 -0.04 25.31
N LEU A 54 30.18 0.55 25.59
CA LEU A 54 30.06 1.70 26.49
C LEU A 54 30.00 1.22 27.96
N ALA A 55 30.20 2.12 28.92
CA ALA A 55 30.05 1.83 30.36
C ALA A 55 28.66 1.25 30.73
N SER A 56 27.65 1.48 29.88
CA SER A 56 26.30 0.89 30.00
C SER A 56 26.20 -0.59 29.59
N GLY A 57 27.28 -1.23 29.15
CA GLY A 57 27.30 -2.60 28.63
C GLY A 57 26.83 -2.77 27.18
N ALA A 58 26.10 -1.80 26.62
CA ALA A 58 25.68 -1.79 25.22
C ALA A 58 26.78 -1.27 24.28
N ALA A 59 26.78 -1.73 23.03
CA ALA A 59 27.68 -1.21 22.01
C ALA A 59 27.31 0.23 21.62
N ARG A 60 28.29 1.06 21.26
CA ARG A 60 28.05 2.45 20.85
C ARG A 60 27.11 2.52 19.65
N GLY A 61 27.29 1.64 18.66
CA GLY A 61 26.44 1.55 17.46
C GLY A 61 24.99 1.18 17.77
N GLU A 62 24.75 0.29 18.74
CA GLU A 62 23.38 -0.05 19.18
C GLU A 62 22.67 1.15 19.81
N ARG A 63 23.38 1.90 20.68
CA ARG A 63 22.83 3.14 21.27
C ARG A 63 22.55 4.19 20.21
N ALA A 64 23.45 4.35 19.24
CA ALA A 64 23.27 5.26 18.13
C ALA A 64 22.05 4.87 17.28
N LEU A 65 21.92 3.58 16.93
CA LEU A 65 20.78 3.06 16.17
C LEU A 65 19.46 3.27 16.92
N ALA A 66 19.39 2.91 18.20
CA ALA A 66 18.20 3.08 19.03
C ALA A 66 17.76 4.55 19.14
N THR A 67 18.71 5.49 19.11
CA THR A 67 18.42 6.93 19.05
C THR A 67 17.93 7.34 17.67
N ALA A 68 18.55 6.80 16.62
CA ALA A 68 18.26 7.16 15.23
C ALA A 68 16.88 6.70 14.75
N THR A 69 16.27 5.64 15.34
CA THR A 69 14.90 5.22 15.01
C THR A 69 13.85 6.28 15.31
N GLY A 70 14.16 7.27 16.16
CA GLY A 70 13.32 8.44 16.36
C GLY A 70 13.04 9.23 15.07
N LYS A 71 13.95 9.15 14.07
CA LYS A 71 13.74 9.75 12.75
C LYS A 71 12.64 9.05 11.96
N LEU A 72 12.56 7.72 12.04
CA LEU A 72 11.50 6.94 11.41
C LEU A 72 10.13 7.29 12.00
N VAL A 73 10.06 7.50 13.32
CA VAL A 73 8.83 7.96 13.98
C VAL A 73 8.45 9.37 13.52
N LYS A 74 9.42 10.29 13.48
CA LYS A 74 9.18 11.68 13.05
C LYS A 74 8.75 11.77 11.59
N ALA A 75 9.29 10.90 10.73
CA ALA A 75 8.88 10.76 9.33
C ALA A 75 7.51 10.09 9.17
N GLY A 76 6.89 9.61 10.26
CA GLY A 76 5.63 8.89 10.22
C GLY A 76 5.74 7.50 9.60
N TRP A 77 6.94 6.93 9.51
CA TRP A 77 7.21 5.64 8.87
C TRP A 77 7.04 4.46 9.84
N ILE A 78 7.14 4.71 11.14
CA ILE A 78 6.80 3.74 12.19
C ILE A 78 5.97 4.41 13.30
N THR A 79 5.06 3.67 13.90
CA THR A 79 4.28 4.08 15.08
C THR A 79 4.77 3.38 16.33
N LYS A 80 4.58 4.02 17.50
CA LYS A 80 4.92 3.45 18.80
C LYS A 80 3.68 2.80 19.40
N GLU A 81 3.65 1.48 19.42
CA GLU A 81 2.55 0.71 20.03
C GLU A 81 2.89 0.33 21.47
N GLY A 82 2.69 1.29 22.38
CA GLY A 82 2.75 1.06 23.84
C GLY A 82 3.98 0.28 24.32
N ARG A 83 3.77 -0.78 25.11
CA ARG A 83 4.83 -1.70 25.54
C ARG A 83 5.18 -2.75 24.47
N ALA A 84 4.27 -3.00 23.52
CA ALA A 84 4.27 -4.13 22.59
C ALA A 84 5.31 -3.99 21.47
N GLY A 85 5.58 -2.79 20.94
CA GLY A 85 6.56 -2.70 19.86
C GLY A 85 6.54 -1.39 19.06
N TRP A 86 7.21 -1.45 17.91
CA TRP A 86 7.01 -0.53 16.80
C TRP A 86 6.20 -1.25 15.73
N SER A 87 5.34 -0.52 15.03
CA SER A 87 4.68 -1.01 13.82
C SER A 87 5.07 -0.12 12.66
N ILE A 88 5.31 -0.70 11.49
CA ILE A 88 5.57 0.07 10.28
C ILE A 88 4.26 0.61 9.70
N THR A 89 4.25 1.86 9.26
CA THR A 89 3.09 2.50 8.62
C THR A 89 3.09 2.27 7.11
N ALA A 90 1.99 2.60 6.44
CA ALA A 90 1.93 2.59 4.98
C ALA A 90 3.03 3.49 4.37
N SER A 91 3.25 4.69 4.91
CA SER A 91 4.32 5.59 4.49
C SER A 91 5.71 5.02 4.69
N GLY A 92 5.93 4.22 5.75
CA GLY A 92 7.20 3.54 5.98
C GLY A 92 7.47 2.39 5.00
N ARG A 93 6.42 1.63 4.63
CA ARG A 93 6.52 0.60 3.58
C ARG A 93 6.77 1.22 2.21
N ARG A 94 6.11 2.35 1.91
CA ARG A 94 6.33 3.12 0.68
C ARG A 94 7.73 3.71 0.61
N ALA A 95 8.26 4.22 1.72
CA ALA A 95 9.63 4.74 1.77
C ALA A 95 10.70 3.70 1.40
N LEU A 96 10.48 2.40 1.70
CA LEU A 96 11.38 1.33 1.28
C LEU A 96 11.39 1.13 -0.25
N GLN A 97 10.29 1.45 -0.93
CA GLN A 97 10.14 1.34 -2.38
C GLN A 97 10.62 2.62 -3.08
N ASP A 98 10.21 3.79 -2.59
CA ASP A 98 10.51 5.09 -3.17
C ASP A 98 12.00 5.47 -3.03
N PHE A 99 12.68 4.93 -2.01
CA PHE A 99 14.08 5.24 -1.72
C PHE A 99 14.90 3.94 -1.56
N PRO A 100 15.17 3.22 -2.68
CA PRO A 100 15.96 1.99 -2.63
C PRO A 100 17.42 2.28 -2.21
N ASP A 101 17.93 3.45 -2.60
CA ASP A 101 19.23 3.96 -2.17
C ASP A 101 19.16 4.52 -0.73
N THR A 102 20.17 4.16 0.07
CA THR A 102 20.21 4.55 1.49
C THR A 102 20.50 6.02 1.74
N ALA A 103 21.18 6.73 0.83
CA ALA A 103 21.41 8.16 0.98
C ALA A 103 20.11 8.93 0.74
N ASP A 104 19.31 8.51 -0.25
CA ASP A 104 18.00 9.11 -0.53
C ASP A 104 17.00 8.81 0.59
N LEU A 105 16.99 7.57 1.10
CA LEU A 105 16.18 7.18 2.25
C LEU A 105 16.54 8.04 3.49
N LEU A 106 17.83 8.25 3.73
CA LEU A 106 18.31 9.10 4.84
C LEU A 106 17.92 10.57 4.63
N ALA A 107 17.97 11.08 3.40
CA ALA A 107 17.54 12.44 3.06
C ALA A 107 16.03 12.61 3.29
N ALA A 108 15.23 11.63 2.89
CA ALA A 108 13.78 11.59 3.09
C ALA A 108 13.40 11.59 4.58
N MET A 109 14.08 10.77 5.41
CA MET A 109 13.88 10.79 6.88
C MET A 109 14.17 12.15 7.53
N ASN A 110 15.07 12.94 6.94
CA ASN A 110 15.43 14.26 7.44
C ASN A 110 14.53 15.38 6.87
N GLY A 111 13.49 15.03 6.10
CA GLY A 111 12.60 15.99 5.43
C GLY A 111 13.28 16.77 4.31
N LYS A 112 14.35 16.21 3.72
CA LYS A 112 15.17 16.86 2.69
C LYS A 112 15.06 16.24 1.30
N ALA A 113 14.44 15.07 1.16
CA ALA A 113 14.18 14.48 -0.15
C ALA A 113 12.83 14.96 -0.69
N VAL A 114 12.84 15.41 -1.94
CA VAL A 114 11.64 15.46 -2.78
C VAL A 114 11.47 14.03 -3.30
N ALA A 115 10.26 13.45 -3.20
CA ALA A 115 9.98 12.15 -3.80
C ALA A 115 10.46 12.17 -5.26
N PRO A 116 11.18 11.14 -5.74
CA PRO A 116 11.61 11.14 -7.12
C PRO A 116 10.36 11.25 -7.99
N ALA A 117 10.29 12.32 -8.78
CA ALA A 117 9.33 12.40 -9.87
C ALA A 117 9.57 11.18 -10.76
N ALA A 118 8.49 10.43 -11.03
CA ALA A 118 8.48 9.19 -11.78
C ALA A 118 9.50 9.20 -12.94
N ALA A 119 10.63 8.55 -12.75
CA ALA A 119 11.51 8.17 -13.84
C ALA A 119 10.94 6.88 -14.42
N SER A 120 10.01 7.04 -15.36
CA SER A 120 9.58 6.00 -16.27
C SER A 120 10.78 5.53 -17.10
N PRO A 121 11.13 4.23 -17.12
CA PRO A 121 11.96 3.69 -18.18
C PRO A 121 11.07 3.03 -19.23
N ALA A 122 10.99 3.72 -20.36
CA ALA A 122 10.95 3.19 -21.72
C ALA A 122 10.05 1.97 -21.98
N ALA A 123 8.83 2.28 -22.43
CA ALA A 123 8.14 1.49 -23.44
C ALA A 123 9.03 1.32 -24.69
N ALA A 124 9.17 0.09 -25.17
CA ALA A 124 9.57 -0.22 -26.52
C ALA A 124 8.78 -1.44 -27.02
N GLU A 125 7.91 -1.15 -27.98
CA GLU A 125 7.44 -2.01 -29.08
C GLU A 125 6.51 -3.18 -28.75
N VAL A 126 5.20 -2.96 -28.93
CA VAL A 126 4.39 -3.65 -29.96
C VAL A 126 3.10 -2.85 -30.19
N GLU A 127 3.19 -1.90 -31.11
CA GLU A 127 2.04 -1.24 -31.73
C GLU A 127 1.94 -1.82 -33.16
N GLU A 128 1.18 -2.90 -33.32
CA GLU A 128 0.51 -3.20 -34.59
C GLU A 128 -0.63 -4.19 -34.32
N VAL A 129 -1.75 -4.00 -35.02
CA VAL A 129 -3.02 -4.77 -34.94
C VAL A 129 -4.01 -4.27 -33.89
N VAL A 130 -4.48 -3.02 -34.06
CA VAL A 130 -5.83 -2.63 -33.64
C VAL A 130 -6.50 -1.84 -34.76
N GLU A 131 -7.04 -2.51 -35.79
CA GLU A 131 -7.98 -1.83 -36.70
C GLU A 131 -8.86 -2.79 -37.51
N GLU A 132 -9.70 -3.62 -36.88
CA GLU A 132 -10.90 -4.17 -37.57
C GLU A 132 -11.94 -4.79 -36.60
N ALA A 133 -12.66 -4.00 -35.79
CA ALA A 133 -13.88 -4.52 -35.11
C ALA A 133 -14.87 -3.46 -34.56
N LEU A 134 -14.83 -2.20 -35.01
CA LEU A 134 -15.84 -1.19 -34.62
C LEU A 134 -16.61 -0.70 -35.85
N GLN A 135 -17.56 -1.50 -36.33
CA GLN A 135 -18.66 -1.04 -37.20
C GLN A 135 -19.92 -1.88 -36.95
N ASP A 136 -20.70 -1.55 -35.92
CA ASP A 136 -22.12 -1.25 -36.16
C ASP A 136 -22.68 -0.35 -35.05
N SER A 137 -23.58 0.52 -35.47
CA SER A 137 -24.13 1.69 -34.80
C SER A 137 -25.05 1.30 -33.62
N VAL A 138 -25.40 2.17 -32.68
CA VAL A 138 -26.37 3.27 -32.85
C VAL A 138 -26.23 4.31 -31.72
N ALA A 139 -26.42 5.56 -32.12
CA ALA A 139 -26.16 6.77 -31.37
C ALA A 139 -27.40 7.38 -30.67
N VAL A 140 -27.08 8.36 -29.81
CA VAL A 140 -27.87 9.57 -29.40
C VAL A 140 -28.82 9.37 -28.19
N PRO A 141 -29.02 10.36 -27.26
CA PRO A 141 -28.56 11.76 -27.23
C PRO A 141 -27.82 12.25 -25.97
N GLU A 142 -26.99 13.28 -26.20
CA GLU A 142 -26.63 14.33 -25.25
C GLU A 142 -27.88 15.10 -24.79
N VAL A 143 -28.03 15.29 -23.47
CA VAL A 143 -29.08 16.14 -22.88
C VAL A 143 -28.43 17.35 -22.17
N PRO A 144 -28.92 18.59 -22.38
CA PRO A 144 -28.16 19.83 -22.17
C PRO A 144 -27.88 20.18 -20.70
N GLN A 145 -26.70 20.78 -20.45
CA GLN A 145 -26.41 21.48 -19.20
C GLN A 145 -27.21 22.77 -19.11
N GLU A 146 -28.29 22.78 -18.32
CA GLU A 146 -28.97 24.01 -17.92
C GLU A 146 -28.37 24.57 -16.61
N HIS A 147 -27.81 25.78 -16.71
CA HIS A 147 -27.53 26.63 -15.56
C HIS A 147 -28.83 27.16 -14.96
N HIS A 148 -29.15 26.81 -13.71
CA HIS A 148 -30.03 27.60 -12.85
C HIS A 148 -29.46 27.65 -11.43
N GLY A 149 -29.52 28.86 -10.85
CA GLY A 149 -28.63 29.33 -9.80
C GLY A 149 -28.94 28.88 -8.38
N ALA A 150 -27.86 28.93 -7.59
CA ALA A 150 -27.78 29.27 -6.17
C ALA A 150 -28.74 28.55 -5.20
N HIS A 151 -28.24 27.45 -4.61
CA HIS A 151 -28.40 27.22 -3.17
C HIS A 151 -27.02 26.91 -2.56
N ALA A 152 -26.81 27.53 -1.40
CA ALA A 152 -25.54 27.62 -0.68
C ALA A 152 -24.84 26.27 -0.51
N GLY A 153 -23.53 26.29 -0.75
CA GLY A 153 -22.64 25.15 -0.68
C GLY A 153 -22.69 24.45 0.67
N THR A 154 -23.04 23.18 0.64
CA THR A 154 -22.32 22.18 1.42
C THR A 154 -21.26 21.65 0.48
N GLU A 155 -20.08 22.28 0.46
CA GLU A 155 -18.91 21.68 -0.18
C GLU A 155 -18.73 20.29 0.44
N ARG A 156 -19.07 19.25 -0.33
CA ARG A 156 -18.62 17.90 0.02
C ARG A 156 -17.09 18.01 0.09
N PRO A 157 -16.46 17.58 1.19
CA PRO A 157 -15.02 17.65 1.29
C PRO A 157 -14.40 16.98 0.07
N GLU A 158 -13.48 17.69 -0.59
CA GLU A 158 -12.61 17.11 -1.61
C GLU A 158 -11.87 15.93 -0.96
N PRO A 159 -11.62 14.83 -1.71
CA PRO A 159 -10.88 13.72 -1.16
C PRO A 159 -9.49 14.19 -0.70
N SER A 160 -9.03 13.64 0.42
CA SER A 160 -7.77 13.99 1.06
C SER A 160 -6.54 13.65 0.21
N PHE A 161 -6.71 12.84 -0.83
CA PHE A 161 -5.72 12.54 -1.87
C PHE A 161 -6.39 12.12 -3.20
N PRO A 162 -5.68 12.20 -4.34
CA PRO A 162 -6.21 11.82 -5.65
C PRO A 162 -6.74 10.39 -5.67
N GLN A 163 -7.91 10.20 -6.26
CA GLN A 163 -8.55 8.89 -6.44
C GLN A 163 -8.48 8.45 -7.92
N PRO A 164 -8.44 7.14 -8.21
CA PRO A 164 -8.53 6.64 -9.56
C PRO A 164 -9.92 6.90 -10.15
N GLY A 165 -10.03 6.85 -11.47
CA GLY A 165 -11.30 6.95 -12.19
C GLY A 165 -12.17 5.71 -12.00
N ALA A 166 -11.57 4.54 -11.82
CA ALA A 166 -12.26 3.30 -11.50
C ALA A 166 -11.45 2.38 -10.58
N VAL A 167 -12.16 1.60 -9.77
CA VAL A 167 -11.62 0.48 -9.00
C VAL A 167 -12.49 -0.73 -9.28
N VAL A 168 -11.86 -1.89 -9.52
CA VAL A 168 -12.55 -3.15 -9.84
C VAL A 168 -11.99 -4.28 -8.99
N ILE A 169 -12.85 -5.16 -8.46
CA ILE A 169 -12.44 -6.46 -7.92
C ILE A 169 -12.43 -7.49 -9.06
N ALA A 170 -11.26 -7.83 -9.58
CA ALA A 170 -11.12 -8.79 -10.66
C ALA A 170 -10.63 -10.13 -10.10
N GLY A 171 -11.35 -11.22 -10.36
CA GLY A 171 -11.03 -12.53 -9.80
C GLY A 171 -12.00 -13.62 -10.22
N THR A 172 -11.95 -14.77 -9.55
CA THR A 172 -12.82 -15.94 -9.79
C THR A 172 -14.26 -15.74 -9.32
N LEU A 173 -14.54 -14.61 -8.67
CA LEU A 173 -15.89 -14.21 -8.27
C LEU A 173 -16.73 -13.73 -9.46
N GLY A 174 -16.12 -13.41 -10.60
CA GLY A 174 -16.83 -13.01 -11.82
C GLY A 174 -17.84 -14.08 -12.23
N SER A 175 -17.37 -15.31 -12.41
CA SER A 175 -18.21 -16.47 -12.76
C SER A 175 -19.32 -16.72 -11.74
N ALA A 176 -19.04 -16.53 -10.46
CA ALA A 176 -20.04 -16.70 -9.39
C ALA A 176 -21.17 -15.65 -9.45
N LEU A 177 -20.89 -14.49 -10.04
CA LEU A 177 -21.83 -13.38 -10.24
C LEU A 177 -22.34 -13.29 -11.68
N GLY A 178 -22.05 -14.28 -12.53
CA GLY A 178 -22.47 -14.30 -13.94
C GLY A 178 -21.71 -13.34 -14.86
N GLN A 179 -20.50 -12.94 -14.47
CA GLN A 179 -19.57 -12.12 -15.25
C GLN A 179 -18.33 -12.93 -15.67
N ALA A 180 -17.43 -12.32 -16.45
CA ALA A 180 -16.14 -12.93 -16.79
C ALA A 180 -15.18 -12.91 -15.59
N ASP A 181 -14.45 -14.01 -15.39
CA ASP A 181 -13.38 -14.05 -14.40
C ASP A 181 -12.18 -13.19 -14.85
N TRP A 182 -11.50 -12.58 -13.88
CA TRP A 182 -10.29 -11.78 -14.11
C TRP A 182 -10.48 -10.61 -15.09
N ASP A 183 -11.71 -10.08 -15.20
CA ASP A 183 -12.02 -8.89 -15.99
C ASP A 183 -11.68 -7.60 -15.20
N PRO A 184 -10.68 -6.80 -15.62
CA PRO A 184 -10.29 -5.58 -14.94
C PRO A 184 -11.32 -4.44 -15.08
N ALA A 185 -12.36 -4.61 -15.90
CA ALA A 185 -13.46 -3.67 -16.09
C ALA A 185 -14.81 -4.19 -15.54
N GLY A 186 -14.84 -5.38 -14.94
CA GLY A 186 -16.07 -6.07 -14.54
C GLY A 186 -16.68 -5.51 -13.24
N LEU A 187 -16.31 -6.08 -12.10
CA LEU A 187 -16.95 -5.82 -10.81
C LEU A 187 -16.47 -4.50 -10.18
N GLN A 188 -17.05 -3.40 -10.67
CA GLN A 188 -16.69 -2.04 -10.28
C GLN A 188 -17.18 -1.66 -8.88
N LEU A 189 -16.29 -1.05 -8.09
CA LEU A 189 -16.60 -0.46 -6.78
C LEU A 189 -17.08 0.98 -6.96
N THR A 190 -17.86 1.45 -5.98
CA THR A 190 -18.32 2.84 -5.88
C THR A 190 -17.54 3.60 -4.80
N PHE A 191 -17.02 4.79 -5.12
CA PHE A 191 -16.32 5.63 -4.15
C PHE A 191 -17.27 6.34 -3.18
N ASP A 192 -17.09 6.10 -1.88
CA ASP A 192 -17.75 6.82 -0.80
C ASP A 192 -16.83 7.94 -0.28
N ARG A 193 -17.23 9.20 -0.52
CA ARG A 193 -16.45 10.38 -0.11
C ARG A 193 -16.43 10.64 1.39
N ASN A 194 -17.36 10.08 2.17
CA ASN A 194 -17.38 10.32 3.62
C ASN A 194 -16.33 9.47 4.33
N ASP A 195 -16.17 8.23 3.87
CA ASP A 195 -15.22 7.27 4.44
C ASP A 195 -13.90 7.22 3.65
N GLU A 196 -13.87 7.83 2.45
CA GLU A 196 -12.78 7.76 1.47
C GLU A 196 -12.46 6.32 1.03
N LEU A 197 -13.49 5.47 0.97
CA LEU A 197 -13.40 4.07 0.62
C LEU A 197 -14.19 3.75 -0.65
N TRP A 198 -13.64 2.88 -1.48
CA TRP A 198 -14.35 2.23 -2.57
C TRP A 198 -15.10 1.01 -2.04
N LYS A 199 -16.37 0.85 -2.42
CA LYS A 199 -17.27 -0.17 -1.87
C LYS A 199 -17.97 -0.97 -2.96
N LEU A 200 -18.07 -2.27 -2.76
CA LEU A 200 -18.94 -3.15 -3.56
C LEU A 200 -19.57 -4.18 -2.64
N THR A 201 -20.89 -4.30 -2.67
CA THR A 201 -21.61 -5.37 -1.98
C THR A 201 -22.12 -6.35 -3.02
N ALA A 202 -21.82 -7.63 -2.84
CA ALA A 202 -22.23 -8.71 -3.74
C ALA A 202 -22.73 -9.91 -2.92
N ASP A 203 -23.73 -10.62 -3.45
CA ASP A 203 -24.18 -11.89 -2.89
C ASP A 203 -23.38 -13.02 -3.56
N LEU A 204 -22.51 -13.65 -2.77
CA LEU A 204 -21.61 -14.70 -3.27
C LEU A 204 -22.10 -16.07 -2.79
N PRO A 205 -22.03 -17.12 -3.63
CA PRO A 205 -22.16 -18.50 -3.17
C PRO A 205 -21.09 -18.87 -2.13
N ALA A 206 -21.32 -19.96 -1.40
CA ALA A 206 -20.28 -20.55 -0.57
C ALA A 206 -19.14 -21.10 -1.46
N GLY A 207 -17.89 -20.78 -1.14
CA GLY A 207 -16.75 -21.20 -1.94
C GLY A 207 -15.42 -20.56 -1.59
N HIS A 208 -14.42 -20.90 -2.39
CA HIS A 208 -13.09 -20.28 -2.36
C HIS A 208 -12.92 -19.39 -3.58
N TYR A 209 -12.46 -18.17 -3.35
CA TYR A 209 -12.28 -17.15 -4.36
C TYR A 209 -10.85 -16.61 -4.34
N GLU A 210 -10.33 -16.32 -5.53
CA GLU A 210 -9.10 -15.57 -5.71
C GLU A 210 -9.42 -14.26 -6.41
N TYR A 211 -8.83 -13.17 -5.97
CA TYR A 211 -9.05 -11.86 -6.59
C TYR A 211 -7.88 -10.90 -6.41
N LYS A 212 -7.91 -9.83 -7.22
CA LYS A 212 -7.04 -8.66 -7.16
C LYS A 212 -7.88 -7.39 -7.37
N VAL A 213 -7.30 -6.25 -7.05
CA VAL A 213 -7.88 -4.95 -7.38
C VAL A 213 -7.24 -4.44 -8.66
N ALA A 214 -8.02 -4.10 -9.66
CA ALA A 214 -7.56 -3.42 -10.88
C ALA A 214 -8.04 -1.95 -10.85
N LEU A 215 -7.19 -1.03 -11.30
CA LEU A 215 -7.53 0.39 -11.40
C LEU A 215 -7.79 0.80 -12.86
N ASP A 216 -8.68 1.77 -13.02
CA ASP A 216 -8.95 2.44 -14.32
C ASP A 216 -9.32 1.49 -15.47
N GLY A 217 -9.88 0.32 -15.14
CA GLY A 217 -10.33 -0.66 -16.13
C GLY A 217 -9.21 -1.47 -16.77
N SER A 218 -7.97 -1.40 -16.26
CA SER A 218 -6.80 -2.06 -16.83
C SER A 218 -5.96 -2.79 -15.77
N TRP A 219 -5.05 -3.64 -16.22
CA TRP A 219 -4.08 -4.30 -15.35
C TRP A 219 -2.79 -3.49 -15.15
N GLU A 220 -2.65 -2.32 -15.77
CA GLU A 220 -1.44 -1.47 -15.67
C GLU A 220 -1.17 -1.05 -14.22
N GLU A 221 -2.23 -0.82 -13.45
CA GLU A 221 -2.17 -0.62 -12.02
C GLU A 221 -3.12 -1.57 -11.31
N ASN A 222 -2.55 -2.52 -10.58
CA ASN A 222 -3.33 -3.50 -9.85
C ASN A 222 -2.67 -3.84 -8.52
N TYR A 223 -3.48 -4.21 -7.55
CA TYR A 223 -3.05 -4.52 -6.20
C TYR A 223 -3.51 -5.92 -5.79
N GLY A 224 -2.52 -6.73 -5.41
CA GLY A 224 -2.72 -8.06 -4.86
C GLY A 224 -2.57 -8.08 -3.34
N ARG A 225 -2.29 -9.26 -2.81
CA ARG A 225 -2.11 -9.54 -1.39
C ARG A 225 -1.27 -8.46 -0.69
N HIS A 226 -1.75 -8.02 0.47
CA HIS A 226 -1.15 -6.95 1.28
C HIS A 226 -1.05 -5.58 0.59
N GLY A 227 -1.82 -5.35 -0.48
CA GLY A 227 -1.80 -4.08 -1.22
C GLY A 227 -0.52 -3.89 -2.05
N HIS A 228 0.15 -4.98 -2.40
CA HIS A 228 1.31 -4.93 -3.28
C HIS A 228 0.88 -4.69 -4.72
N ARG A 229 1.49 -3.68 -5.36
CA ARG A 229 1.37 -3.51 -6.81
C ARG A 229 1.87 -4.77 -7.50
N ASP A 230 1.11 -5.27 -8.47
CA ASP A 230 1.40 -6.54 -9.17
C ASP A 230 1.55 -7.74 -8.22
N GLY A 231 0.98 -7.62 -7.01
CA GLY A 231 1.09 -8.62 -5.97
C GLY A 231 0.38 -9.93 -6.32
N ALA A 232 0.68 -10.96 -5.54
CA ALA A 232 -0.01 -12.25 -5.61
C ALA A 232 -1.53 -12.10 -5.41
N ASN A 233 -2.31 -13.07 -5.88
CA ASN A 233 -3.75 -13.10 -5.67
C ASN A 233 -4.10 -13.09 -4.18
N MET A 234 -5.22 -12.45 -3.83
CA MET A 234 -5.83 -12.54 -2.51
C MET A 234 -6.76 -13.74 -2.48
N ASP A 235 -6.56 -14.64 -1.52
CA ASP A 235 -7.45 -15.79 -1.32
C ASP A 235 -8.52 -15.45 -0.28
N MET A 236 -9.74 -15.92 -0.53
CA MET A 236 -10.86 -15.76 0.40
C MET A 236 -11.74 -17.01 0.39
N ALA A 237 -12.02 -17.53 1.58
CA ALA A 237 -13.10 -18.50 1.78
C ALA A 237 -14.34 -17.74 2.26
N HIS A 238 -15.50 -18.06 1.68
CA HIS A 238 -16.78 -17.45 2.05
C HIS A 238 -17.85 -18.52 2.21
N ASP A 239 -18.69 -18.38 3.25
CA ASP A 239 -19.73 -19.35 3.59
C ASP A 239 -21.05 -19.12 2.81
N GLY A 240 -21.07 -18.09 1.97
CA GLY A 240 -22.21 -17.71 1.15
C GLY A 240 -23.00 -16.53 1.72
N GLY A 241 -23.73 -15.83 0.85
CA GLY A 241 -24.54 -14.66 1.18
C GLY A 241 -23.81 -13.32 0.93
N PRO A 242 -24.36 -12.21 1.43
CA PRO A 242 -23.89 -10.87 1.12
C PRO A 242 -22.51 -10.58 1.76
N LEU A 243 -21.60 -10.09 0.92
CA LEU A 243 -20.26 -9.68 1.29
C LEU A 243 -19.98 -8.28 0.74
N THR A 244 -19.45 -7.40 1.59
CA THR A 244 -19.00 -6.07 1.21
C THR A 244 -17.48 -6.01 1.12
N PHE A 245 -16.96 -5.66 -0.06
CA PHE A 245 -15.58 -5.29 -0.29
C PHE A 245 -15.39 -3.80 -0.01
N LEU A 246 -14.40 -3.47 0.82
CA LEU A 246 -13.97 -2.11 1.11
C LEU A 246 -12.52 -1.97 0.67
N TYR A 247 -12.27 -1.18 -0.36
CA TYR A 247 -10.93 -0.84 -0.84
C TYR A 247 -10.56 0.57 -0.41
N ASP A 248 -9.43 0.70 0.25
CA ASP A 248 -8.83 1.97 0.62
C ASP A 248 -7.70 2.28 -0.37
N HIS A 249 -7.87 3.31 -1.20
CA HIS A 249 -6.84 3.68 -2.17
C HIS A 249 -5.58 4.25 -1.51
N ALA A 250 -5.65 4.78 -0.28
CA ALA A 250 -4.47 5.32 0.41
C ALA A 250 -3.51 4.20 0.80
N THR A 251 -4.08 3.03 1.14
CA THR A 251 -3.34 1.87 1.64
C THR A 251 -3.25 0.73 0.64
N HIS A 252 -4.02 0.79 -0.44
CA HIS A 252 -4.25 -0.27 -1.43
C HIS A 252 -4.75 -1.59 -0.83
N THR A 253 -5.34 -1.53 0.36
CA THR A 253 -5.83 -2.72 1.05
C THR A 253 -7.30 -2.95 0.79
N VAL A 254 -7.70 -4.22 0.79
CA VAL A 254 -9.10 -4.63 0.74
C VAL A 254 -9.45 -5.26 2.08
N VAL A 255 -10.55 -4.80 2.66
CA VAL A 255 -11.20 -5.43 3.81
C VAL A 255 -12.55 -5.95 3.36
N THR A 256 -12.82 -7.22 3.62
CA THR A 256 -14.13 -7.82 3.37
C THR A 256 -14.93 -7.87 4.66
N LYS A 257 -16.21 -7.52 4.60
CA LYS A 257 -17.14 -7.58 5.73
C LYS A 257 -18.38 -8.37 5.30
N PRO A 258 -18.71 -9.47 5.98
CA PRO A 258 -20.03 -10.09 5.79
C PRO A 258 -21.08 -9.08 6.22
N ASP A 259 -22.11 -8.88 5.38
CA ASP A 259 -23.21 -8.01 5.75
C ASP A 259 -24.16 -8.79 6.67
N VAL A 260 -23.87 -8.75 7.96
CA VAL A 260 -24.72 -9.34 8.99
C VAL A 260 -25.94 -8.44 9.15
N ASN A 261 -26.99 -8.70 8.37
CA ASN A 261 -28.33 -8.22 8.70
C ASN A 261 -28.68 -8.72 10.10
N VAL A 262 -28.65 -7.82 11.09
CA VAL A 262 -29.22 -8.01 12.42
C VAL A 262 -30.65 -7.50 12.42
#